data_AF-A0A2V3PMM5-F1
#
_entry.id   AF-A0A2V3PMM5-F1
#
_cell.length_a   1.000
_cell.length_b   1.000
_cell.length_c   1.000
_cell.angle_alpha   90.00
_cell.angle_beta   90.00
_cell.angle_gamma   90.00
#
_symmetry.space_group_name_H-M   'P 1'
#
loop_
_entity.id
_entity.type
_entity.pdbx_description
1 polymer ?
#
loop_
_entity_poly.entity_id
_entity_poly.type
_entity_poly.pdbx_seq_one_letter_code
_entity_poly.pdbx_strand_id
1 'polypeptide(L)'
;MKNIKLILKVLNKYKYPIILVFLILILIAIPWMIKQDLWYCAPINHELFGTYGDFVGGVIGTILAAIAVFYAVKTYLKDKKNAEQGRLRQLQEQQSADIDKLKKKIGNHFYTMLAKHNEYYYYLIENEEDYFSKQIKLFCSILESCEKNLKVKRSKKGVLNLSYLYFFYGEYLQLNTIEESKPKPNVINKMNHYFQSHNIMLEGASKKLAIYFRQLYQIVTYIDNQTILSYDEKYNYIKSLRATLSNEEQYLFFLNSLSTLGDVWESVPNEKNDRLITKYNLIKNIPLNFPRIFGNNDFEDEYSRILYEYNESNEESKRERELWEKDYK
;
A
#
# COMPACT_ATOMS: atom_id res chain seq x y z
N MET A 1 -51.51 -9.46 12.48
CA MET A 1 -51.47 -8.59 11.27
C MET A 1 -50.32 -8.89 10.29
N LYS A 2 -49.08 -9.18 10.72
CA LYS A 2 -47.95 -9.51 9.80
C LYS A 2 -48.20 -10.74 8.91
N ASN A 3 -48.78 -11.82 9.44
CA ASN A 3 -49.05 -13.05 8.69
C ASN A 3 -50.08 -12.85 7.57
N ILE A 4 -51.09 -12.00 7.78
CA ILE A 4 -52.13 -11.69 6.78
C ILE A 4 -51.53 -10.93 5.59
N LYS A 5 -50.63 -9.96 5.83
CA LYS A 5 -49.94 -9.25 4.76
C LYS A 5 -49.00 -10.16 3.96
N LEU A 6 -48.34 -11.12 4.61
CA LEU A 6 -47.50 -12.12 3.94
C LEU A 6 -48.35 -13.03 3.04
N ILE A 7 -49.47 -13.53 3.56
CA ILE A 7 -50.43 -14.37 2.83
C ILE A 7 -50.99 -13.63 1.61
N LEU A 8 -51.41 -12.37 1.77
CA LEU A 8 -51.91 -11.54 0.66
C LEU A 8 -50.84 -11.28 -0.42
N LYS A 9 -49.58 -11.11 -0.02
CA LYS A 9 -48.46 -10.92 -0.96
C LYS A 9 -48.14 -12.19 -1.75
N VAL A 10 -48.23 -13.35 -1.11
CA VAL A 10 -48.11 -14.67 -1.74
C VAL A 10 -49.28 -14.93 -2.70
N LEU A 11 -50.52 -14.68 -2.27
CA LEU A 11 -51.72 -14.82 -3.10
C LEU A 11 -51.68 -13.92 -4.33
N ASN A 12 -51.26 -12.65 -4.20
CA ASN A 12 -51.16 -11.74 -5.33
C ASN A 12 -50.02 -12.13 -6.29
N LYS A 13 -48.95 -12.77 -5.80
CA LYS A 13 -47.84 -13.29 -6.61
C LYS A 13 -48.26 -14.51 -7.45
N TYR A 14 -49.18 -15.35 -6.95
CA TYR A 14 -49.65 -16.57 -7.63
C TYR A 14 -51.10 -16.46 -8.14
N LYS A 15 -51.71 -15.27 -8.17
CA LYS A 15 -53.11 -15.11 -8.58
C LYS A 15 -53.40 -15.63 -9.99
N TYR A 16 -52.52 -15.35 -10.94
CA TYR A 16 -52.67 -15.75 -12.34
C TYR A 16 -52.55 -17.27 -12.53
N PRO A 17 -51.57 -17.98 -11.94
CA PRO A 17 -51.55 -19.45 -12.01
C PRO A 17 -52.73 -20.11 -11.28
N ILE A 18 -53.22 -19.55 -10.16
CA ILE A 18 -54.41 -20.07 -9.47
C ILE A 18 -55.66 -19.93 -10.36
N ILE A 19 -55.87 -18.76 -10.96
CA ILE A 19 -56.99 -18.50 -11.89
C ILE A 19 -56.90 -19.42 -13.12
N LEU A 20 -55.70 -19.66 -13.65
CA LEU A 20 -55.47 -20.55 -14.78
C LEU A 20 -55.83 -22.00 -14.46
N VAL A 21 -55.44 -22.50 -13.29
CA VAL A 21 -55.80 -23.85 -12.82
C VAL A 21 -57.32 -23.98 -12.65
N PHE A 22 -57.97 -22.96 -12.10
CA PHE A 22 -59.42 -22.93 -11.94
C PHE A 22 -60.15 -22.92 -13.29
N LEU A 23 -59.64 -22.16 -14.26
CA LEU A 23 -60.13 -22.15 -15.64
C LEU A 23 -59.99 -23.51 -16.31
N ILE A 24 -58.84 -24.19 -16.13
CA ILE A 24 -58.60 -25.55 -16.65
C ILE A 24 -59.59 -26.54 -16.02
N LEU A 25 -59.81 -26.46 -14.70
CA LEU A 25 -60.79 -27.31 -14.00
C LEU A 25 -62.22 -27.09 -14.50
N ILE A 26 -62.59 -25.85 -14.81
CA ILE A 26 -63.89 -25.51 -15.41
C ILE A 26 -63.98 -26.06 -16.84
N LEU A 27 -62.92 -25.91 -17.65
CA LEU A 27 -62.85 -26.41 -19.03
C LEU A 27 -62.93 -27.94 -19.10
N ILE A 28 -62.42 -28.62 -18.07
CA ILE A 28 -62.55 -30.06 -17.82
C ILE A 28 -63.99 -30.39 -17.43
N ALA A 29 -64.58 -29.68 -16.47
CA ALA A 29 -65.94 -29.97 -16.00
C ALA A 29 -67.05 -29.75 -17.07
N ILE A 30 -66.88 -28.78 -17.97
CA ILE A 30 -67.92 -28.37 -18.95
C ILE A 30 -68.32 -29.50 -19.92
N PRO A 31 -67.40 -30.19 -20.63
CA PRO A 31 -67.74 -31.32 -21.51
C PRO A 31 -68.44 -32.49 -20.78
N TRP A 32 -68.09 -32.73 -19.51
CA TRP A 32 -68.75 -33.74 -18.68
C TRP A 32 -70.19 -33.35 -18.34
N MET A 33 -70.43 -32.06 -18.03
CA MET A 33 -71.76 -31.53 -17.75
C MET A 33 -72.68 -31.48 -18.98
N ILE A 34 -72.14 -31.28 -20.19
CA ILE A 34 -72.94 -31.17 -21.43
C ILE A 34 -73.49 -32.53 -21.91
N LYS A 35 -72.85 -33.65 -21.53
CA LYS A 35 -73.26 -35.01 -21.94
C LYS A 35 -74.05 -35.80 -20.90
N GLN A 36 -74.31 -35.23 -19.71
CA GLN A 36 -75.17 -35.84 -18.69
C GLN A 36 -76.59 -35.28 -18.79
N ASP A 37 -77.58 -36.15 -18.96
CA ASP A 37 -78.95 -35.82 -18.58
C ASP A 37 -79.00 -35.69 -17.05
N LEU A 38 -79.11 -34.45 -16.56
CA LEU A 38 -79.12 -34.08 -15.14
C LEU A 38 -80.41 -34.53 -14.42
N TRP A 39 -80.76 -35.81 -14.49
CA TRP A 39 -81.78 -36.39 -13.61
C TRP A 39 -81.12 -37.05 -12.39
N TYR A 40 -81.57 -36.63 -11.21
CA TYR A 40 -81.00 -36.85 -9.89
C TYR A 40 -80.84 -38.31 -9.41
N CYS A 41 -81.07 -39.33 -10.26
CA CYS A 41 -81.07 -40.74 -9.86
C CYS A 41 -80.54 -41.75 -10.91
N ALA A 42 -79.89 -41.32 -12.00
CA ALA A 42 -79.33 -42.27 -12.98
C ALA A 42 -77.95 -42.81 -12.54
N PRO A 43 -77.64 -44.12 -12.72
CA PRO A 43 -76.31 -44.66 -12.43
C PRO A 43 -75.27 -44.04 -13.38
N ILE A 44 -74.08 -43.75 -12.84
CA ILE A 44 -72.97 -43.19 -13.62
C ILE A 44 -72.66 -44.12 -14.80
N ASN A 45 -72.68 -43.60 -16.02
CA ASN A 45 -72.24 -44.34 -17.19
C ASN A 45 -70.70 -44.53 -17.11
N HIS A 46 -70.29 -45.72 -16.68
CA HIS A 46 -68.88 -46.08 -16.48
C HIS A 46 -68.05 -46.01 -17.77
N GLU A 47 -68.65 -46.26 -18.93
CA GLU A 47 -67.98 -46.24 -20.23
C GLU A 47 -67.69 -44.79 -20.69
N LEU A 48 -68.67 -43.90 -20.49
CA LEU A 48 -68.52 -42.46 -20.76
C LEU A 48 -67.53 -41.81 -19.79
N PHE A 49 -67.54 -42.23 -18.52
CA PHE A 49 -66.59 -41.74 -17.51
C PHE A 49 -65.16 -42.23 -17.79
N GLY A 50 -65.02 -43.48 -18.28
CA GLY A 50 -63.74 -44.04 -18.72
C GLY A 50 -63.14 -43.28 -19.89
N THR A 51 -63.90 -43.07 -20.98
CA THR A 51 -63.45 -42.31 -22.16
C THR A 51 -63.11 -40.85 -21.83
N TYR A 52 -63.83 -40.24 -20.89
CA TYR A 52 -63.51 -38.91 -20.39
C TYR A 52 -62.21 -38.90 -19.57
N GLY A 53 -62.00 -39.91 -18.72
CA GLY A 53 -60.74 -40.15 -18.03
C GLY A 53 -59.56 -40.33 -18.98
N ASP A 54 -59.76 -41.04 -20.10
CA ASP A 54 -58.75 -41.23 -21.14
C ASP A 54 -58.37 -39.92 -21.84
N PHE A 55 -59.34 -39.03 -22.09
CA PHE A 55 -59.06 -37.69 -22.65
C PHE A 55 -58.28 -36.81 -21.67
N VAL A 56 -58.72 -36.74 -20.40
CA VAL A 56 -58.05 -35.93 -19.38
C VAL A 56 -56.64 -36.47 -19.08
N GLY A 57 -56.51 -37.78 -18.88
CA GLY A 57 -55.21 -38.43 -18.64
C GLY A 57 -54.28 -38.33 -19.84
N GLY A 58 -54.78 -38.60 -21.05
CA GLY A 58 -54.00 -38.61 -22.29
C GLY A 58 -53.61 -37.21 -22.77
N VAL A 59 -54.58 -36.31 -22.93
CA VAL A 59 -54.33 -34.98 -23.52
C VAL A 59 -53.84 -33.99 -22.46
N ILE A 60 -54.60 -33.83 -21.37
CA ILE A 60 -54.28 -32.81 -20.34
C ILE A 60 -53.06 -33.23 -19.52
N GLY A 61 -52.93 -34.52 -19.19
CA GLY A 61 -51.76 -35.07 -18.53
C GLY A 61 -50.47 -34.83 -19.32
N THR A 62 -50.51 -35.02 -20.64
CA THR A 62 -49.33 -34.81 -21.51
C THR A 62 -48.96 -33.32 -21.63
N ILE A 63 -49.94 -32.41 -21.71
CA ILE A 63 -49.68 -30.95 -21.70
C ILE A 63 -49.04 -30.54 -20.38
N LEU A 64 -49.57 -31.02 -19.25
CA LEU A 64 -49.01 -30.72 -17.93
C LEU A 64 -47.60 -31.29 -17.76
N ALA A 65 -47.35 -32.51 -18.27
CA ALA A 65 -46.02 -33.12 -18.28
C ALA A 65 -45.02 -32.28 -19.11
N ALA A 66 -45.42 -31.79 -20.28
CA ALA A 66 -44.58 -30.92 -21.11
C ALA A 66 -44.23 -29.59 -20.40
N ILE A 67 -45.22 -28.97 -19.73
CA ILE A 67 -45.00 -27.75 -18.93
C ILE A 67 -44.05 -28.04 -17.75
N ALA A 68 -44.22 -29.16 -17.06
CA ALA A 68 -43.35 -29.57 -15.96
C ALA A 68 -41.89 -29.75 -16.43
N VAL A 69 -41.69 -30.43 -17.56
CA VAL A 69 -40.36 -30.60 -18.18
C VAL A 69 -39.76 -29.24 -18.56
N PHE A 70 -40.54 -28.34 -19.16
CA PHE A 70 -40.08 -26.99 -19.49
C PHE A 70 -39.57 -26.21 -18.27
N TYR A 71 -40.33 -26.21 -17.17
CA TYR A 71 -39.91 -25.56 -15.93
C TYR A 71 -38.72 -26.27 -15.26
N ALA A 72 -38.66 -27.59 -15.32
CA ALA A 72 -37.52 -28.37 -14.82
C ALA A 72 -36.24 -28.00 -15.58
N VAL A 73 -36.28 -27.97 -16.91
CA VAL A 73 -35.15 -27.55 -17.76
C VAL A 73 -34.75 -26.10 -17.45
N LYS A 74 -35.72 -25.18 -17.36
CA LYS A 74 -35.44 -23.77 -17.01
C LYS A 74 -34.77 -23.63 -15.65
N THR A 75 -35.20 -24.42 -14.66
CA THR A 75 -34.62 -24.42 -13.31
C THR A 75 -33.21 -24.98 -13.33
N TYR A 76 -32.99 -26.13 -14.00
CA TYR A 76 -31.68 -26.74 -14.16
C TYR A 76 -30.67 -25.78 -14.82
N LEU A 77 -31.06 -25.09 -15.90
CA LEU A 77 -30.20 -24.11 -16.57
C LEU A 77 -29.85 -22.93 -15.65
N LYS A 78 -30.80 -22.48 -14.83
CA LYS A 78 -30.56 -21.42 -13.84
C LYS A 78 -29.62 -21.89 -12.73
N ASP A 79 -29.80 -23.10 -12.22
CA ASP A 79 -28.97 -23.67 -11.16
C ASP A 79 -27.53 -23.90 -11.63
N LYS A 80 -27.35 -24.37 -12.87
CA LYS A 80 -26.02 -24.48 -13.50
C LYS A 80 -25.31 -23.13 -13.54
N LYS A 81 -26.00 -22.07 -13.96
CA LYS A 81 -25.45 -20.70 -14.00
C LYS A 81 -25.11 -20.18 -12.59
N ASN A 82 -25.98 -20.43 -11.60
CA ASN A 82 -25.74 -20.02 -10.22
C ASN A 82 -24.54 -20.76 -9.61
N ALA A 83 -24.38 -22.05 -9.89
CA ALA A 83 -23.24 -22.84 -9.42
C ALA A 83 -21.92 -22.33 -10.01
N GLU A 84 -21.90 -21.99 -11.30
CA GLU A 84 -20.73 -21.40 -11.95
C GLU A 84 -20.37 -20.03 -11.36
N GLN A 85 -21.35 -19.15 -11.16
CA GLN A 85 -21.16 -17.86 -10.49
C GLN A 85 -20.68 -18.02 -9.04
N GLY A 86 -21.20 -19.01 -8.30
CA GLY A 86 -20.75 -19.33 -6.95
C GLY A 86 -19.28 -19.74 -6.91
N ARG A 87 -18.86 -20.60 -7.85
CA ARG A 87 -17.47 -21.02 -7.98
C ARG A 87 -16.53 -19.86 -8.34
N LEU A 88 -16.94 -18.97 -9.25
CA LEU A 88 -16.16 -17.78 -9.60
C LEU A 88 -15.97 -16.85 -8.40
N ARG A 89 -17.02 -16.63 -7.59
CA ARG A 89 -16.92 -15.85 -6.36
C ARG A 89 -15.98 -16.49 -5.34
N GLN A 90 -16.08 -17.80 -5.13
CA GLN A 90 -15.15 -18.52 -4.24
C GLN A 90 -13.69 -18.38 -4.69
N LEU A 91 -13.42 -18.47 -5.99
CA LEU A 91 -12.07 -18.28 -6.53
C LEU A 91 -11.56 -16.86 -6.29
N GLN A 92 -12.41 -15.84 -6.50
CA GLN A 92 -12.07 -14.45 -6.21
C GLN A 92 -11.81 -14.20 -4.73
N GLU A 93 -12.66 -14.74 -3.85
CA GLU A 93 -12.50 -14.65 -2.39
C GLU A 93 -11.21 -15.32 -1.92
N GLN A 94 -10.90 -16.50 -2.44
CA GLN A 94 -9.66 -17.21 -2.14
C GLN A 94 -8.43 -16.40 -2.59
N GLN A 95 -8.47 -15.87 -3.81
CA GLN A 95 -7.38 -15.02 -4.33
C GLN A 95 -7.20 -13.76 -3.47
N SER A 96 -8.29 -13.11 -3.03
CA SER A 96 -8.18 -11.97 -2.13
C SER A 96 -7.59 -12.35 -0.77
N ALA A 97 -7.99 -13.50 -0.20
CA ALA A 97 -7.47 -13.98 1.07
C ALA A 97 -5.97 -14.31 0.99
N ASP A 98 -5.52 -14.87 -0.12
CA ASP A 98 -4.10 -15.16 -0.37
C ASP A 98 -3.27 -13.87 -0.49
N ILE A 99 -3.80 -12.85 -1.19
CA ILE A 99 -3.19 -11.51 -1.26
C ILE A 99 -3.07 -10.89 0.14
N ASP A 100 -4.14 -10.93 0.93
CA ASP A 100 -4.14 -10.37 2.28
C ASP A 100 -3.14 -11.09 3.20
N LYS A 101 -3.03 -12.42 3.06
CA LYS A 101 -2.04 -13.22 3.78
C LYS A 101 -0.61 -12.84 3.40
N LEU A 102 -0.34 -12.58 2.12
CA LEU A 102 0.95 -12.09 1.64
C LEU A 102 1.27 -10.69 2.19
N LYS A 103 0.30 -9.76 2.14
CA LYS A 103 0.43 -8.41 2.71
C LYS A 103 0.73 -8.46 4.20
N LYS A 104 0.04 -9.32 4.95
CA LYS A 104 0.32 -9.54 6.38
C LYS A 104 1.73 -10.07 6.63
N LYS A 105 2.22 -10.99 5.80
CA LYS A 105 3.60 -11.51 5.91
C LYS A 105 4.63 -10.41 5.65
N ILE A 106 4.39 -9.55 4.65
CA ILE A 106 5.23 -8.38 4.37
C ILE A 106 5.26 -7.43 5.55
N GLY A 107 4.08 -7.07 6.08
CA GLY A 107 3.96 -6.20 7.25
C GLY A 107 4.72 -6.76 8.47
N ASN A 108 4.56 -8.05 8.78
CA ASN A 108 5.29 -8.68 9.88
C ASN A 108 6.81 -8.62 9.69
N HIS A 109 7.30 -8.86 8.48
CA HIS A 109 8.73 -8.76 8.19
C HIS A 109 9.25 -7.32 8.32
N PHE A 110 8.49 -6.34 7.82
CA PHE A 110 8.77 -4.92 8.00
C PHE A 110 8.92 -4.55 9.48
N TYR A 111 7.93 -4.89 10.31
CA TYR A 111 7.99 -4.58 11.75
C TYR A 111 9.12 -5.33 12.46
N THR A 112 9.52 -6.51 11.99
CA THR A 112 10.70 -7.23 12.51
C THR A 112 11.99 -6.47 12.21
N MET A 113 12.15 -5.94 10.98
CA MET A 113 13.33 -5.14 10.63
C MET A 113 13.33 -3.80 11.37
N LEU A 114 12.18 -3.14 11.49
CA LEU A 114 12.02 -1.91 12.25
C LEU A 114 12.38 -2.11 13.73
N ALA A 115 11.95 -3.21 14.34
CA ALA A 115 12.31 -3.54 15.72
C ALA A 115 13.83 -3.70 15.89
N LYS A 116 14.50 -4.39 14.97
CA LYS A 116 15.97 -4.53 14.98
C LYS A 116 16.69 -3.20 14.80
N HIS A 117 16.14 -2.31 13.97
CA HIS A 117 16.67 -0.98 13.79
C HIS A 117 16.55 -0.14 15.06
N ASN A 118 15.39 -0.19 15.71
CA ASN A 118 15.15 0.50 16.97
C ASN A 118 16.03 -0.05 18.10
N GLU A 119 16.23 -1.38 18.16
CA GLU A 119 17.19 -2.00 19.09
C GLU A 119 18.59 -1.44 18.89
N TYR A 120 19.03 -1.31 17.63
CA TYR A 120 20.32 -0.70 17.31
C TYR A 120 20.38 0.78 17.68
N TYR A 121 19.32 1.54 17.45
CA TYR A 121 19.20 2.93 17.91
C TYR A 121 19.40 3.02 19.44
N TYR A 122 18.72 2.18 20.22
CA TYR A 122 18.88 2.16 21.68
C TYR A 122 20.32 1.85 22.09
N TYR A 123 20.98 0.88 21.44
CA TYR A 123 22.40 0.60 21.65
C TYR A 123 23.31 1.82 21.38
N LEU A 124 23.00 2.63 20.36
CA LEU A 124 23.78 3.84 20.05
C LEU A 124 23.68 4.88 21.15
N ILE A 125 22.48 5.11 21.68
CA ILE A 125 22.23 6.16 22.68
C ILE A 125 22.51 5.72 24.12
N GLU A 126 22.49 4.42 24.41
CA GLU A 126 22.76 3.86 25.76
C GLU A 126 24.15 4.28 26.28
N ASN A 127 25.13 4.35 25.39
CA ASN A 127 26.51 4.64 25.74
C ASN A 127 26.85 6.14 25.68
N GLU A 128 26.01 6.95 25.02
CA GLU A 128 26.26 8.36 24.76
C GLU A 128 24.93 9.13 24.67
N GLU A 129 24.56 9.81 25.75
CA GLU A 129 23.45 10.76 25.74
C GLU A 129 23.67 11.79 24.62
N ASP A 130 22.59 12.12 23.90
CA ASP A 130 22.60 13.03 22.75
C ASP A 130 23.55 12.62 21.60
N TYR A 131 23.74 11.31 21.37
CA TYR A 131 24.63 10.77 20.33
C TYR A 131 24.50 11.50 18.99
N PHE A 132 23.29 11.59 18.42
CA PHE A 132 23.05 12.23 17.12
C PHE A 132 23.36 13.73 17.13
N SER A 133 22.95 14.46 18.18
CA SER A 133 23.28 15.88 18.34
C SER A 133 24.79 16.11 18.40
N LYS A 134 25.54 15.24 19.07
CA LYS A 134 27.01 15.30 19.11
C LYS A 134 27.62 15.04 17.74
N GLN A 135 27.11 14.05 16.99
CA GLN A 135 27.56 13.77 15.62
C GLN A 135 27.30 14.96 14.69
N ILE A 136 26.14 15.62 14.81
CA ILE A 136 25.81 16.82 14.04
C ILE A 136 26.79 17.97 14.36
N LYS A 137 27.03 18.24 15.65
CA LYS A 137 27.99 19.28 16.07
C LYS A 137 29.40 19.01 15.54
N LEU A 138 29.85 17.75 15.62
CA LEU A 138 31.13 17.32 15.07
C LEU A 138 31.18 17.58 13.55
N PHE A 139 30.19 17.13 12.80
CA PHE A 139 30.11 17.39 11.36
C PHE A 139 30.17 18.90 11.04
N CYS A 140 29.37 19.74 11.73
CA CYS A 140 29.39 21.19 11.51
C CYS A 140 30.78 21.79 11.76
N SER A 141 31.46 21.38 12.84
CA SER A 141 32.84 21.83 13.10
C SER A 141 33.83 21.42 12.00
N ILE A 142 33.68 20.20 11.47
CA ILE A 142 34.50 19.70 10.36
C ILE A 142 34.23 20.50 9.10
N LEU A 143 32.95 20.76 8.80
CA LEU A 143 32.52 21.54 7.64
C LEU A 143 33.09 22.97 7.68
N GLU A 144 32.92 23.70 8.78
CA GLU A 144 33.49 25.04 8.93
C GLU A 144 35.02 25.06 8.72
N SER A 145 35.69 24.02 9.19
CA SER A 145 37.14 23.87 9.05
C SER A 145 37.54 23.60 7.60
N CYS A 146 36.78 22.75 6.91
CA CYS A 146 36.94 22.52 5.48
C CYS A 146 36.72 23.82 4.71
N GLU A 147 35.64 24.53 4.97
CA GLU A 147 35.34 25.80 4.32
C GLU A 147 36.47 26.81 4.50
N LYS A 148 36.92 27.05 5.75
CA LYS A 148 38.00 27.99 6.08
C LYS A 148 39.32 27.66 5.37
N ASN A 149 39.70 26.38 5.32
CA ASN A 149 41.00 25.95 4.78
C ASN A 149 40.98 25.68 3.27
N LEU A 150 39.81 25.43 2.68
CA LEU A 150 39.63 25.14 1.24
C LEU A 150 39.18 26.36 0.43
N LYS A 151 38.96 27.51 1.11
CA LYS A 151 38.29 28.77 0.79
C LYS A 151 38.14 29.27 -0.67
N VAL A 152 38.75 28.68 -1.70
CA VAL A 152 38.71 29.23 -3.08
C VAL A 152 38.69 28.17 -4.21
N LYS A 153 38.92 26.87 -3.98
CA LYS A 153 39.14 25.92 -5.11
C LYS A 153 38.06 24.88 -5.40
N ARG A 154 37.04 24.72 -4.56
CA ARG A 154 36.01 23.67 -4.72
C ARG A 154 34.59 24.23 -4.63
N SER A 155 33.66 23.58 -5.33
CA SER A 155 32.23 23.88 -5.22
C SER A 155 31.73 23.61 -3.80
N LYS A 156 30.66 24.30 -3.37
CA LYS A 156 30.01 24.08 -2.07
C LYS A 156 29.72 22.59 -1.82
N LYS A 157 29.16 21.90 -2.83
CA LYS A 157 28.90 20.45 -2.79
C LYS A 157 30.16 19.61 -2.60
N GLY A 158 31.27 19.99 -3.25
CA GLY A 158 32.55 19.31 -3.09
C GLY A 158 33.17 19.49 -1.71
N VAL A 159 32.97 20.65 -1.07
CA VAL A 159 33.38 20.89 0.32
C VAL A 159 32.55 20.03 1.26
N LEU A 160 31.21 20.05 1.14
CA LEU A 160 30.32 19.22 1.96
C LEU A 160 30.67 17.74 1.85
N ASN A 161 30.85 17.23 0.63
CA ASN A 161 31.15 15.82 0.44
C ASN A 161 32.46 15.43 1.14
N LEU A 162 33.51 16.25 1.00
CA LEU A 162 34.78 16.01 1.69
C LEU A 162 34.62 16.08 3.21
N SER A 163 33.87 17.06 3.73
CA SER A 163 33.58 17.18 5.16
C SER A 163 32.85 15.94 5.68
N TYR A 164 31.87 15.44 4.94
CA TYR A 164 31.13 14.23 5.32
C TYR A 164 32.03 13.00 5.31
N LEU A 165 32.90 12.86 4.31
CA LEU A 165 33.87 11.75 4.26
C LEU A 165 34.84 11.78 5.45
N TYR A 166 35.32 12.96 5.84
CA TYR A 166 36.12 13.13 7.06
C TYR A 166 35.35 12.79 8.33
N PHE A 167 34.11 13.25 8.44
CA PHE A 167 33.23 12.91 9.55
C PHE A 167 32.99 11.38 9.64
N PHE A 168 32.77 10.74 8.50
CA PHE A 168 32.39 9.33 8.45
C PHE A 168 33.59 8.39 8.66
N TYR A 169 34.70 8.62 7.94
CA TYR A 169 35.87 7.75 8.01
C TYR A 169 36.92 8.19 9.03
N GLY A 170 36.86 9.45 9.50
CA GLY A 170 37.84 9.99 10.42
C GLY A 170 39.24 10.04 9.83
N GLU A 171 40.25 9.75 10.65
CA GLU A 171 41.67 9.70 10.23
C GLU A 171 41.95 8.57 9.23
N TYR A 172 41.08 7.56 9.15
CA TYR A 172 41.21 6.42 8.24
C TYR A 172 40.76 6.71 6.82
N LEU A 173 40.40 7.96 6.49
CA LEU A 173 40.06 8.36 5.13
C LEU A 173 41.27 8.15 4.19
N GLN A 174 41.29 7.03 3.48
CA GLN A 174 42.32 6.73 2.50
C GLN A 174 42.05 7.49 1.20
N LEU A 175 43.04 8.23 0.71
CA LEU A 175 42.99 9.06 -0.50
C LEU A 175 42.44 8.38 -1.77
N ASN A 176 42.44 7.05 -1.82
CA ASN A 176 42.08 6.24 -2.98
C ASN A 176 40.55 6.05 -3.13
N THR A 177 39.74 6.28 -2.09
CA THR A 177 38.26 6.16 -2.16
C THR A 177 37.57 7.35 -2.85
N ILE A 178 38.32 8.39 -3.21
CA ILE A 178 37.79 9.62 -3.78
C ILE A 178 38.26 9.76 -5.24
N GLU A 179 37.74 8.91 -6.14
CA GLU A 179 38.15 8.93 -7.55
C GLU A 179 37.78 10.26 -8.25
N GLU A 180 36.65 10.87 -7.90
CA GLU A 180 36.19 12.12 -8.53
C GLU A 180 36.76 13.40 -7.89
N SER A 181 37.41 13.33 -6.73
CA SER A 181 37.86 14.53 -6.01
C SER A 181 39.10 14.39 -5.15
N LYS A 182 40.10 13.57 -5.57
CA LYS A 182 41.43 13.44 -4.93
C LYS A 182 41.93 14.78 -4.37
N PRO A 183 41.80 15.05 -3.07
CA PRO A 183 42.34 16.26 -2.47
C PRO A 183 43.86 16.20 -2.63
N LYS A 184 44.51 17.32 -2.99
CA LYS A 184 45.98 17.34 -3.01
C LYS A 184 46.48 16.96 -1.61
N PRO A 185 47.53 16.13 -1.45
CA PRO A 185 48.02 15.68 -0.14
C PRO A 185 48.23 16.80 0.89
N ASN A 186 48.67 17.99 0.44
CA ASN A 186 48.85 19.17 1.29
C ASN A 186 47.56 19.69 1.96
N VAL A 187 46.39 19.46 1.35
CA VAL A 187 45.09 19.83 1.91
C VAL A 187 44.75 18.91 3.08
N ILE A 188 44.96 17.60 2.91
CA ILE A 188 44.71 16.59 3.94
C ILE A 188 45.61 16.82 5.14
N ASN A 189 46.90 17.06 4.92
CA ASN A 189 47.84 17.33 6.01
C ASN A 189 47.45 18.59 6.80
N LYS A 190 46.98 19.64 6.13
CA LYS A 190 46.47 20.85 6.80
C LYS A 190 45.22 20.58 7.61
N MET A 191 44.31 19.77 7.08
CA MET A 191 43.07 19.38 7.77
C MET A 191 43.37 18.52 8.99
N ASN A 192 44.19 17.48 8.85
CA ASN A 192 44.61 16.62 9.96
C ASN A 192 45.29 17.44 11.07
N HIS A 193 46.20 18.36 10.70
CA HIS A 193 46.83 19.26 11.66
C HIS A 193 45.81 20.16 12.36
N TYR A 194 44.82 20.70 11.64
CA TYR A 194 43.76 21.52 12.24
C TYR A 194 42.94 20.72 13.25
N PHE A 195 42.54 19.49 12.92
CA PHE A 195 41.76 18.64 13.82
C PHE A 195 42.55 18.29 15.08
N GLN A 196 43.82 17.94 14.91
CA GLN A 196 44.75 17.70 16.03
C GLN A 196 44.91 18.94 16.90
N SER A 197 45.10 20.13 16.32
CA SER A 197 45.32 21.37 17.08
C SER A 197 44.10 21.87 17.83
N HIS A 198 42.89 21.42 17.46
CA HIS A 198 41.63 21.79 18.10
C HIS A 198 41.03 20.64 18.94
N ASN A 199 41.78 19.57 19.20
CA ASN A 199 41.31 18.37 19.91
C ASN A 199 40.02 17.77 19.31
N ILE A 200 39.84 17.88 17.98
CA ILE A 200 38.72 17.26 17.27
C ILE A 200 39.10 15.80 17.02
N MET A 201 38.52 14.90 17.81
CA MET A 201 38.80 13.47 17.70
C MET A 201 38.04 12.87 16.53
N LEU A 202 38.78 12.47 15.49
CA LEU A 202 38.25 11.87 14.26
C LEU A 202 38.23 10.34 14.37
N GLU A 203 37.46 9.80 15.32
CA GLU A 203 37.33 8.33 15.47
C GLU A 203 36.63 7.68 14.26
N GLY A 204 35.91 8.48 13.48
CA GLY A 204 35.11 8.07 12.33
C GLY A 204 33.75 7.51 12.75
N ALA A 205 32.67 8.21 12.38
CA ALA A 205 31.32 7.78 12.72
C ALA A 205 30.86 6.50 11.99
N SER A 206 31.62 6.04 10.98
CA SER A 206 31.32 4.90 10.11
C SER A 206 31.01 3.61 10.85
N LYS A 207 31.71 3.27 11.94
CA LYS A 207 31.46 2.00 12.67
C LYS A 207 30.02 1.88 13.14
N LYS A 208 29.45 2.99 13.61
CA LYS A 208 28.09 3.07 14.16
C LYS A 208 27.08 3.48 13.08
N LEU A 209 27.30 4.63 12.44
CA LEU A 209 26.34 5.20 11.48
C LEU A 209 26.22 4.41 10.18
N ALA A 210 27.26 3.68 9.75
CA ALA A 210 27.12 2.85 8.54
C ALA A 210 26.13 1.72 8.73
N ILE A 211 26.06 1.12 9.93
CA ILE A 211 25.10 0.06 10.24
C ILE A 211 23.70 0.67 10.29
N TYR A 212 23.56 1.79 10.98
CA TYR A 212 22.31 2.53 11.12
C TYR A 212 21.69 2.88 9.75
N PHE A 213 22.42 3.57 8.87
CA PHE A 213 21.90 3.96 7.55
C PHE A 213 21.65 2.77 6.62
N ARG A 214 22.45 1.70 6.71
CA ARG A 214 22.20 0.47 5.93
C ARG A 214 20.91 -0.22 6.35
N GLN A 215 20.60 -0.26 7.65
CA GLN A 215 19.33 -0.81 8.12
C GLN A 215 18.14 0.03 7.64
N LEU A 216 18.22 1.35 7.74
CA LEU A 216 17.22 2.27 7.17
C LEU A 216 17.00 1.99 5.68
N TYR A 217 18.08 1.92 4.90
CA TYR A 217 18.01 1.67 3.46
C TYR A 217 17.35 0.32 3.15
N GLN A 218 17.72 -0.74 3.87
CA GLN A 218 17.12 -2.07 3.72
C GLN A 218 15.63 -2.08 4.04
N ILE A 219 15.19 -1.39 5.10
CA ILE A 219 13.77 -1.32 5.47
C ILE A 219 12.96 -0.62 4.37
N VAL A 220 13.43 0.54 3.90
CA VAL A 220 12.73 1.34 2.88
C VAL A 220 12.69 0.61 1.55
N THR A 221 13.83 0.11 1.07
CA THR A 221 13.90 -0.63 -0.21
C THR A 221 13.14 -1.94 -0.17
N TYR A 222 13.08 -2.63 0.97
CA TYR A 222 12.24 -3.81 1.13
C TYR A 222 10.78 -3.49 0.82
N ILE A 223 10.22 -2.43 1.41
CA ILE A 223 8.83 -2.01 1.17
C ILE A 223 8.63 -1.51 -0.26
N ASP A 224 9.55 -0.68 -0.76
CA ASP A 224 9.42 -0.09 -2.09
C ASP A 224 9.39 -1.16 -3.20
N ASN A 225 10.17 -2.23 -3.04
CA ASN A 225 10.23 -3.33 -3.99
C ASN A 225 9.00 -4.27 -3.97
N GLN A 226 8.04 -4.09 -3.05
CA GLN A 226 6.85 -4.94 -3.00
C GLN A 226 5.84 -4.55 -4.09
N THR A 227 5.68 -5.37 -5.13
CA THR A 227 4.74 -5.12 -6.23
C THR A 227 3.26 -5.30 -5.85
N ILE A 228 3.00 -6.07 -4.79
CA ILE A 228 1.65 -6.34 -4.27
C ILE A 228 1.07 -5.18 -3.45
N LEU A 229 1.93 -4.27 -2.99
CA LEU A 229 1.51 -3.10 -2.22
C LEU A 229 1.27 -1.92 -3.16
N SER A 230 0.15 -1.23 -2.96
CA SER A 230 -0.08 0.09 -3.55
C SER A 230 0.89 1.13 -2.98
N TYR A 231 1.06 2.25 -3.67
CA TYR A 231 1.86 3.36 -3.17
C TYR A 231 1.38 3.84 -1.79
N ASP A 232 0.06 3.97 -1.58
CA ASP A 232 -0.51 4.42 -0.30
C ASP A 232 -0.16 3.45 0.84
N GLU A 233 -0.16 2.14 0.60
CA GLU A 233 0.27 1.14 1.58
C GLU A 233 1.77 1.25 1.88
N LYS A 234 2.61 1.40 0.85
CA LYS A 234 4.06 1.59 1.02
C LYS A 234 4.37 2.85 1.81
N TYR A 235 3.69 3.95 1.47
CA TYR A 235 3.82 5.23 2.15
C TYR A 235 3.45 5.10 3.62
N ASN A 236 2.39 4.37 3.97
CA ASN A 236 2.00 4.15 5.36
C ASN A 236 3.04 3.35 6.15
N TYR A 237 3.64 2.29 5.58
CA TYR A 237 4.74 1.58 6.23
C TYR A 237 5.94 2.50 6.46
N ILE A 238 6.37 3.23 5.44
CA ILE A 238 7.55 4.10 5.53
C ILE A 238 7.27 5.31 6.44
N LYS A 239 6.03 5.78 6.51
CA LYS A 239 5.57 6.75 7.51
C LYS A 239 5.70 6.19 8.93
N SER A 240 5.41 4.90 9.16
CA SER A 240 5.66 4.28 10.47
C SER A 240 7.14 4.25 10.82
N LEU A 241 8.03 3.95 9.86
CA LEU A 241 9.49 4.08 10.07
C LEU A 241 9.86 5.53 10.39
N ARG A 242 9.42 6.51 9.59
CA ARG A 242 9.76 7.92 9.82
C ARG A 242 9.30 8.41 11.20
N ALA A 243 8.16 7.93 11.70
CA ALA A 243 7.67 8.28 13.03
C ALA A 243 8.57 7.78 14.18
N THR A 244 9.50 6.84 13.92
CA THR A 244 10.48 6.41 14.93
C THR A 244 11.78 7.23 14.89
N LEU A 245 11.98 8.08 13.89
CA LEU A 245 13.19 8.89 13.73
C LEU A 245 13.02 10.24 14.43
N SER A 246 13.95 10.58 15.32
CA SER A 246 14.08 11.92 15.89
C SER A 246 14.43 12.97 14.81
N ASN A 247 14.28 14.24 15.18
CA ASN A 247 14.62 15.35 14.29
C ASN A 247 16.12 15.37 13.96
N GLU A 248 16.96 15.01 14.93
CA GLU A 248 18.40 14.88 14.79
C GLU A 248 18.78 13.71 13.87
N GLU A 249 18.08 12.57 13.97
CA GLU A 249 18.25 11.45 13.04
C GLU A 249 17.90 11.85 11.61
N GLN A 250 16.76 12.53 11.41
CA GLN A 250 16.34 12.99 10.07
C GLN A 250 17.32 14.03 9.50
N TYR A 251 17.83 14.94 10.33
CA TYR A 251 18.82 15.91 9.88
C TYR A 251 20.15 15.24 9.52
N LEU A 252 20.66 14.33 10.36
CA LEU A 252 21.89 13.59 10.05
C LEU A 252 21.72 12.70 8.81
N PHE A 253 20.51 12.18 8.59
CA PHE A 253 20.15 11.45 7.39
C PHE A 253 20.16 12.34 6.14
N PHE A 254 19.63 13.57 6.23
CA PHE A 254 19.77 14.59 5.19
C PHE A 254 21.25 14.90 4.89
N LEU A 255 22.11 15.02 5.91
CA LEU A 255 23.55 15.21 5.67
C LEU A 255 24.20 14.03 4.94
N ASN A 256 23.78 12.80 5.28
CA ASN A 256 24.23 11.60 4.59
C ASN A 256 23.84 11.62 3.11
N SER A 257 22.59 11.97 2.81
CA SER A 257 22.06 11.93 1.44
C SER A 257 22.66 12.99 0.51
N LEU A 258 23.20 14.09 1.06
CA LEU A 258 23.97 15.07 0.30
C LEU A 258 25.39 14.61 -0.07
N SER A 259 25.89 13.56 0.58
CA SER A 259 27.21 12.99 0.33
C SER A 259 27.17 11.86 -0.73
N THR A 260 28.32 11.53 -1.30
CA THR A 260 28.48 10.38 -2.21
C THR A 260 28.26 9.03 -1.52
N LEU A 261 28.15 8.99 -0.18
CA LEU A 261 27.82 7.76 0.54
C LEU A 261 26.31 7.52 0.64
N GLY A 262 25.52 8.58 0.48
CA GLY A 262 24.06 8.54 0.58
C GLY A 262 23.34 8.93 -0.72
N ASP A 263 24.08 9.13 -1.82
CA ASP A 263 23.50 9.47 -3.12
C ASP A 263 22.53 8.39 -3.63
N VAL A 264 22.73 7.13 -3.24
CA VAL A 264 21.84 6.00 -3.54
C VAL A 264 20.38 6.24 -3.12
N TRP A 265 20.14 7.13 -2.16
CA TRP A 265 18.78 7.46 -1.69
C TRP A 265 17.99 8.34 -2.66
N GLU A 266 18.65 9.10 -3.52
CA GLU A 266 18.04 10.07 -4.43
C GLU A 266 18.55 10.02 -5.87
N SER A 267 19.61 9.24 -6.13
CA SER A 267 20.13 8.99 -7.46
C SER A 267 19.10 8.25 -8.33
N VAL A 268 19.22 8.44 -9.64
CA VAL A 268 18.29 7.87 -10.63
C VAL A 268 19.06 6.91 -11.53
N PRO A 269 19.19 5.62 -11.20
CA PRO A 269 19.64 4.63 -12.15
C PRO A 269 18.44 4.21 -13.03
N ASN A 270 18.38 4.71 -14.27
CA ASN A 270 17.51 4.24 -15.36
C ASN A 270 16.01 4.04 -15.01
N GLU A 271 15.25 5.13 -15.14
CA GLU A 271 13.79 5.17 -15.36
C GLU A 271 12.92 4.18 -14.56
N LYS A 272 13.03 4.28 -13.24
CA LYS A 272 11.87 4.23 -12.33
C LYS A 272 12.17 5.14 -11.15
N ASN A 273 11.13 5.70 -10.56
CA ASN A 273 11.21 6.81 -9.62
C ASN A 273 11.77 6.34 -8.25
N ASP A 274 13.11 6.24 -8.17
CA ASP A 274 13.88 5.66 -7.06
C ASP A 274 14.33 6.71 -6.02
N ARG A 275 13.78 7.93 -6.09
CA ARG A 275 14.05 9.02 -5.14
C ARG A 275 13.40 8.76 -3.79
N LEU A 276 13.91 7.81 -3.02
CA LEU A 276 13.26 7.26 -1.83
C LEU A 276 12.95 8.30 -0.75
N ILE A 277 13.84 9.27 -0.53
CA ILE A 277 13.62 10.33 0.47
C ILE A 277 12.48 11.22 0.02
N THR A 278 12.52 11.66 -1.24
CA THR A 278 11.49 12.51 -1.86
C THR A 278 10.14 11.78 -1.96
N LYS A 279 10.15 10.55 -2.46
CA LYS A 279 8.97 9.70 -2.69
C LYS A 279 8.17 9.51 -1.40
N TYR A 280 8.85 9.28 -0.29
CA TYR A 280 8.18 8.96 0.98
C TYR A 280 8.21 10.08 2.03
N ASN A 281 8.64 11.30 1.66
CA ASN A 281 8.81 12.42 2.58
C ASN A 281 9.65 12.03 3.82
N LEU A 282 10.76 11.30 3.65
CA LEU A 282 11.48 10.69 4.78
C LEU A 282 12.07 11.70 5.78
N ILE A 283 12.40 12.92 5.33
CA ILE A 283 13.03 13.97 6.14
C ILE A 283 12.09 15.13 6.49
N LYS A 284 10.77 14.95 6.36
CA LYS A 284 9.83 16.07 6.50
C LYS A 284 9.71 16.65 7.91
N ASN A 285 10.19 15.97 8.94
CA ASN A 285 10.13 16.44 10.33
C ASN A 285 11.31 17.34 10.70
N ILE A 286 12.31 17.53 9.82
CA ILE A 286 13.42 18.43 10.11
C ILE A 286 12.86 19.83 10.42
N PRO A 287 13.08 20.36 11.63
CA PRO A 287 12.57 21.66 12.02
C PRO A 287 13.30 22.82 11.31
N LEU A 288 12.61 23.96 11.19
CA LEU A 288 13.14 25.16 10.55
C LEU A 288 14.42 25.69 11.25
N ASN A 289 14.58 25.49 12.56
CA ASN A 289 15.70 26.02 13.35
C ASN A 289 16.97 25.16 13.30
N PHE A 290 17.00 24.04 12.57
CA PHE A 290 18.22 23.25 12.41
C PHE A 290 19.27 23.99 11.56
N PRO A 291 20.58 23.69 11.72
CA PRO A 291 21.63 24.41 11.03
C PRO A 291 21.46 24.37 9.51
N ARG A 292 21.80 25.48 8.86
CA ARG A 292 21.72 25.66 7.41
C ARG A 292 23.13 25.68 6.83
N ILE A 293 23.42 24.76 5.91
CA ILE A 293 24.76 24.49 5.38
C ILE A 293 25.03 25.26 4.08
N PHE A 294 24.07 25.35 3.17
CA PHE A 294 24.29 26.00 1.86
C PHE A 294 23.75 27.42 1.73
N GLY A 295 22.90 27.84 2.66
CA GLY A 295 22.18 29.11 2.66
C GLY A 295 20.86 28.96 3.42
N ASN A 296 20.04 30.01 3.47
CA ASN A 296 18.85 30.05 4.34
C ASN A 296 17.79 28.97 4.04
N ASN A 297 17.75 28.39 2.83
CA ASN A 297 16.72 27.47 2.35
C ASN A 297 17.28 26.11 1.84
N ASP A 298 18.39 25.62 2.40
CA ASP A 298 19.09 24.44 1.87
C ASP A 298 18.25 23.15 1.84
N PHE A 299 17.32 22.95 2.76
CA PHE A 299 16.42 21.79 2.76
C PHE A 299 15.48 21.84 1.56
N GLU A 300 14.80 22.97 1.36
CA GLU A 300 13.84 23.19 0.28
C GLU A 300 14.52 23.27 -1.09
N ASP A 301 15.75 23.79 -1.14
CA ASP A 301 16.53 23.87 -2.38
C ASP A 301 16.97 22.47 -2.85
N GLU A 302 17.46 21.63 -1.94
CA GLU A 302 17.93 20.26 -2.28
C GLU A 302 16.77 19.26 -2.40
N TYR A 303 15.68 19.44 -1.63
CA TYR A 303 14.52 18.56 -1.55
C TYR A 303 13.18 19.30 -1.74
N SER A 304 13.07 20.06 -2.83
CA SER A 304 11.88 20.87 -3.18
C SER A 304 10.55 20.14 -3.24
N ARG A 305 10.56 18.81 -3.42
CA ARG A 305 9.33 17.98 -3.53
C ARG A 305 8.87 17.36 -2.21
N ILE A 306 9.52 17.73 -1.10
CA ILE A 306 9.14 17.30 0.24
C ILE A 306 8.20 18.33 0.86
N LEU A 307 7.09 17.85 1.40
CA LEU A 307 6.19 18.67 2.21
C LEU A 307 6.64 18.61 3.68
N TYR A 308 7.52 19.54 4.05
CA TYR A 308 7.98 19.73 5.44
C TYR A 308 6.84 20.15 6.36
N GLU A 309 6.91 19.78 7.65
CA GLU A 309 5.83 20.03 8.62
C GLU A 309 5.52 21.52 8.81
N TYR A 310 6.55 22.37 8.79
CA TYR A 310 6.36 23.82 8.88
C TYR A 310 5.68 24.44 7.65
N ASN A 311 5.56 23.70 6.55
CA ASN A 311 4.87 24.11 5.33
C ASN A 311 3.49 23.44 5.16
N GLU A 312 3.04 22.59 6.09
CA GLU A 312 1.74 21.92 5.98
C GLU A 312 0.55 22.86 6.05
N SER A 313 0.67 24.03 6.68
CA SER A 313 -0.39 25.04 6.68
C SER A 313 -0.54 25.72 5.32
N ASN A 314 0.44 25.58 4.41
CA ASN A 314 0.39 26.15 3.08
C ASN A 314 -0.37 25.22 2.11
N GLU A 315 -1.54 25.68 1.65
CA GLU A 315 -2.40 24.96 0.72
C GLU A 315 -1.79 24.79 -0.68
N GLU A 316 -0.90 25.68 -1.11
CA GLU A 316 -0.17 25.54 -2.38
C GLU A 316 0.80 24.37 -2.32
N SER A 317 1.67 24.33 -1.30
CA SER A 317 2.65 23.25 -1.11
C SER A 317 1.98 21.88 -0.96
N LYS A 318 0.83 21.81 -0.28
CA LYS A 318 0.00 20.59 -0.22
C LYS A 318 -0.47 20.13 -1.59
N ARG A 319 -1.03 21.03 -2.40
CA ARG A 319 -1.53 20.71 -3.74
C ARG A 319 -0.41 20.25 -4.66
N GLU A 320 0.74 20.92 -4.62
CA GLU A 320 1.92 20.51 -5.38
C GLU A 320 2.36 19.10 -4.98
N ARG A 321 2.40 18.80 -3.68
CA ARG A 321 2.70 17.46 -3.17
C ARG A 321 1.71 16.42 -3.67
N GLU A 322 0.41 16.68 -3.58
CA GLU A 322 -0.63 15.77 -4.07
C GLU A 322 -0.52 15.53 -5.58
N LEU A 323 -0.09 16.53 -6.36
CA LEU A 323 0.16 16.37 -7.79
C LEU A 323 1.36 15.44 -8.04
N TRP A 324 2.48 15.61 -7.34
CA TRP A 324 3.62 14.70 -7.45
C TRP A 324 3.30 13.29 -6.97
N GLU A 325 2.41 13.12 -5.99
CA GLU A 325 2.04 11.79 -5.51
C GLU A 325 1.26 10.98 -6.53
N LYS A 326 0.59 11.62 -7.48
CA LYS A 326 -0.07 10.94 -8.60
C LYS A 326 0.92 10.25 -9.53
N ASP A 327 2.18 10.71 -9.60
CA ASP A 327 3.21 10.07 -10.42
C ASP A 327 3.65 8.70 -9.86
N TYR A 328 3.30 8.39 -8.60
CA TYR A 328 3.64 7.11 -7.96
C TYR A 328 2.47 6.11 -7.86
N LYS A 329 1.24 6.56 -8.11
CA LYS A 329 0.03 5.73 -8.05
C LYS A 329 -0.25 5.10 -9.41
#